data_AF-A0A537SLP3-F1
#
_entry.id   AF-A0A537SLP3-F1
#
_cell.length_a   1.000
_cell.length_b   1.000
_cell.length_c   1.000
_cell.angle_alpha   90.00
_cell.angle_beta   90.00
_cell.angle_gamma   90.00
#
_symmetry.space_group_name_H-M   'P 1'
#
loop_
_entity.id
_entity.type
_entity.pdbx_description
1 polymer ?
#
loop_
_entity_poly.entity_id
_entity_poly.type
_entity_poly.pdbx_seq_one_letter_code
_entity_poly.pdbx_strand_id
1 'polypeptide(L)'
;MRRRFFVALARAIHIAWPILSVILITQVVLGLLIGFLEGWSVGDALYFTFVIGLTIGYGDLVPRQALARATGLIAGIAVYALRMTLIEGDRG
;
A
#
# COMPACT_ATOMS: atom_id res chain seq x y z
N MET A 1 -25.81 -25.98 -1.39
CA MET A 1 -24.84 -25.38 -2.35
C MET A 1 -24.46 -23.93 -2.03
N ARG A 2 -25.34 -23.07 -1.50
CA ARG A 2 -25.05 -21.64 -1.24
C ARG A 2 -24.01 -21.36 -0.13
N ARG A 3 -24.03 -22.11 0.98
CA ARG A 3 -23.14 -21.90 2.15
C ARG A 3 -21.65 -22.08 1.86
N ARG A 4 -21.27 -22.94 0.91
CA ARG A 4 -19.86 -23.18 0.54
C ARG A 4 -19.24 -21.99 -0.18
N PHE A 5 -20.05 -21.29 -0.97
CA PHE A 5 -19.64 -20.08 -1.69
C PHE A 5 -19.40 -18.91 -0.72
N PHE A 6 -20.30 -18.73 0.26
CA PHE A 6 -20.14 -17.72 1.31
C PHE A 6 -18.93 -17.97 2.22
N VAL A 7 -18.63 -19.23 2.54
CA VAL A 7 -17.44 -19.58 3.35
C VAL A 7 -16.14 -19.40 2.54
N ALA A 8 -16.15 -19.70 1.24
CA ALA A 8 -15.01 -19.42 0.36
C ALA A 8 -14.76 -17.90 0.21
N LEU A 9 -15.82 -17.11 0.04
CA LEU A 9 -15.76 -15.66 0.01
C LEU A 9 -15.27 -15.08 1.34
N ALA A 10 -15.77 -15.59 2.47
CA ALA A 10 -15.34 -15.18 3.80
C ALA A 10 -13.86 -15.53 4.06
N ARG A 11 -13.36 -16.69 3.60
CA ARG A 11 -11.92 -17.01 3.65
C ARG A 11 -11.10 -16.10 2.76
N ALA A 12 -11.55 -15.82 1.54
CA ALA A 12 -10.87 -14.89 0.64
C ALA A 12 -10.78 -13.48 1.25
N ILE A 13 -11.87 -13.00 1.86
CA ILE A 13 -11.89 -11.74 2.63
C ILE A 13 -10.93 -11.83 3.82
N HIS A 14 -10.95 -12.91 4.59
CA HIS A 14 -10.14 -13.02 5.78
C HIS A 14 -8.63 -13.08 5.47
N ILE A 15 -8.25 -13.65 4.32
CA ILE A 15 -6.87 -13.68 3.82
C ILE A 15 -6.45 -12.34 3.20
N ALA A 16 -7.35 -11.68 2.45
CA ALA A 16 -7.07 -10.39 1.82
C ALA A 16 -6.98 -9.24 2.85
N TRP A 17 -7.72 -9.35 3.96
CA TRP A 17 -7.80 -8.33 5.01
C TRP A 17 -6.44 -7.94 5.63
N PRO A 18 -5.60 -8.87 6.11
CA PRO A 18 -4.28 -8.53 6.65
C PRO A 18 -3.35 -7.96 5.57
N ILE A 19 -3.43 -8.46 4.33
CA ILE A 19 -2.61 -7.98 3.21
C ILE A 19 -2.95 -6.52 2.87
N LEU A 20 -4.24 -6.21 2.74
CA LEU A 20 -4.74 -4.83 2.56
C LEU A 20 -4.33 -3.92 3.70
N SER A 21 -4.42 -4.41 4.94
CA SER A 21 -4.04 -3.63 6.13
C SER A 21 -2.55 -3.29 6.14
N VAL A 22 -1.66 -4.24 5.81
CA VAL A 22 -0.21 -4.01 5.75
C VAL A 22 0.15 -3.02 4.64
N ILE A 23 -0.49 -3.13 3.47
CA ILE A 23 -0.28 -2.20 2.35
C ILE A 23 -0.72 -0.78 2.74
N LEU A 24 -1.91 -0.63 3.35
CA LEU A 24 -2.42 0.66 3.80
C LEU A 24 -1.54 1.29 4.89
N ILE A 25 -1.06 0.50 5.86
CA ILE A 25 -0.14 0.97 6.89
C ILE A 25 1.16 1.48 6.26
N THR A 26 1.74 0.72 5.33
CA THR A 26 2.99 1.07 4.65
C THR A 26 2.83 2.36 3.85
N GLN A 27 1.70 2.52 3.15
CA GLN A 27 1.33 3.74 2.42
C GLN A 27 1.26 4.95 3.35
N VAL A 28 0.53 4.85 4.47
CA VAL A 28 0.37 5.93 5.46
C VAL A 28 1.68 6.33 6.09
N VAL A 29 2.52 5.37 6.46
CA VAL A 29 3.84 5.66 7.03
C VAL A 29 4.71 6.42 6.03
N LEU A 30 4.75 5.97 4.77
CA LEU A 30 5.52 6.63 3.71
C LEU A 30 5.03 8.04 3.40
N GLY A 31 3.72 8.23 3.26
CA GLY A 31 3.17 9.54 2.94
C GLY A 31 3.25 10.54 4.10
N LEU A 32 3.16 10.09 5.35
CA LEU A 32 3.47 10.92 6.53
C LEU A 32 4.96 11.30 6.59
N LEU A 33 5.86 10.37 6.27
CA LEU A 33 7.30 10.65 6.19
C LEU A 33 7.60 11.71 5.13
N ILE A 34 7.01 11.59 3.94
CA ILE A 34 7.16 12.58 2.87
C ILE A 34 6.58 13.92 3.28
N GLY A 35 5.36 13.92 3.85
CA GLY A 35 4.74 15.14 4.32
C GLY A 35 5.59 15.85 5.36
N PHE A 36 6.20 15.11 6.30
CA PHE A 36 7.11 15.69 7.28
C PHE A 36 8.38 16.26 6.64
N LEU A 37 8.96 15.57 5.64
CA LEU A 37 10.14 16.04 4.91
C LEU A 37 9.88 17.30 4.06
N GLU A 38 8.69 17.41 3.48
CA GLU A 38 8.27 18.55 2.65
C GLU A 38 7.66 19.70 3.49
N GLY A 39 7.47 19.50 4.80
CA GLY A 39 6.84 20.48 5.68
C GLY A 39 5.32 20.62 5.45
N TRP A 40 4.68 19.60 4.88
CA TRP A 40 3.24 19.54 4.69
C TRP A 40 2.52 19.33 6.00
N SER A 41 1.27 19.80 6.08
CA SER A 41 0.43 19.48 7.21
C SER A 41 0.12 17.97 7.23
N VAL A 42 -0.20 17.43 8.42
CA VAL A 42 -0.60 16.03 8.56
C VAL A 42 -1.81 15.70 7.67
N GLY A 43 -2.70 16.67 7.44
CA GLY A 43 -3.84 16.53 6.55
C GLY A 43 -3.45 16.38 5.08
N ASP A 44 -2.52 17.20 4.60
CA ASP A 44 -2.03 17.14 3.21
C ASP A 44 -1.24 15.84 2.96
N ALA A 45 -0.46 15.40 3.95
CA ALA A 45 0.29 14.14 3.91
C ALA A 45 -0.64 12.91 3.84
N LEU A 46 -1.72 12.92 4.64
CA LEU A 46 -2.77 11.89 4.60
C LEU A 46 -3.52 11.91 3.27
N TYR A 47 -3.90 13.09 2.79
CA TYR A 47 -4.57 13.24 1.50
C TYR A 47 -3.71 12.69 0.36
N PHE A 48 -2.43 13.10 0.31
CA PHE A 48 -1.47 12.59 -0.66
C PHE A 48 -1.34 11.06 -0.61
N THR A 49 -1.24 10.50 0.60
CA THR A 49 -1.23 9.05 0.81
C THR A 49 -2.47 8.38 0.22
N PHE A 50 -3.67 8.89 0.54
CA PHE A 50 -4.92 8.29 0.07
C PHE A 50 -5.04 8.38 -1.46
N VAL A 51 -4.66 9.51 -2.05
CA VAL A 51 -4.71 9.72 -3.50
C VAL A 51 -3.78 8.75 -4.23
N ILE A 52 -2.60 8.47 -3.69
CA ILE A 52 -1.66 7.50 -4.27
C ILE A 52 -2.07 6.06 -3.96
N GLY A 53 -2.49 5.76 -2.74
CA GLY A 53 -2.87 4.43 -2.30
C GLY A 53 -4.14 3.91 -2.96
N LEU A 54 -5.09 4.80 -3.25
CA LEU A 54 -6.26 4.50 -4.08
C LEU A 54 -5.97 4.57 -5.57
N THR A 55 -4.72 4.83 -5.97
CA THR A 55 -4.29 5.00 -7.37
C THR A 55 -5.08 6.07 -8.13
N ILE A 56 -5.71 7.01 -7.42
CA ILE A 56 -6.45 8.12 -8.01
C ILE A 56 -5.47 9.07 -8.68
N GLY A 57 -4.37 9.39 -7.99
CA GLY A 57 -3.22 10.11 -8.55
C GLY A 57 -3.57 11.48 -9.15
N TYR A 58 -4.31 12.33 -8.43
CA TYR A 58 -4.66 13.69 -8.89
C TYR A 58 -3.44 14.53 -9.27
N GLY A 59 -2.29 14.30 -8.62
CA GLY A 59 -1.03 14.99 -8.94
C GLY A 59 -1.04 16.48 -8.56
N ASP A 60 -1.95 16.88 -7.69
CA ASP A 60 -2.11 18.22 -7.12
C ASP A 60 -1.08 18.50 -6.02
N LEU A 61 -0.83 17.50 -5.17
CA LEU A 61 0.27 17.48 -4.20
C LEU A 61 1.42 16.65 -4.76
N VAL A 62 2.45 17.33 -5.27
CA VAL A 62 3.66 16.70 -5.81
C VAL A 62 4.82 17.01 -4.86
N PRO A 63 5.48 16.01 -4.27
CA PRO A 63 6.66 16.26 -3.46
C PRO A 63 7.75 16.84 -4.36
N ARG A 64 8.30 17.95 -3.92
CA ARG A 64 9.24 18.75 -4.71
C ARG A 64 10.63 18.09 -4.74
N GLN A 65 10.91 17.20 -3.79
CA GLN A 65 12.11 16.37 -3.74
C GLN A 65 11.94 15.07 -4.56
N ALA A 66 12.99 14.70 -5.29
CA ALA A 66 13.06 13.54 -6.20
C ALA A 66 12.66 12.16 -5.59
N LEU A 67 12.43 12.10 -4.28
CA LEU A 67 12.02 10.93 -3.52
C LEU A 67 10.62 10.41 -3.89
N ALA A 68 9.71 11.26 -4.40
CA ALA A 68 8.36 10.85 -4.83
C ALA A 68 8.36 9.88 -6.02
N ARG A 69 9.36 9.99 -6.90
CA ARG A 69 9.55 9.04 -8.01
C ARG A 69 10.06 7.68 -7.50
N ALA A 70 10.74 7.68 -6.36
CA ALA A 70 11.26 6.47 -5.74
C ALA A 70 10.21 5.72 -4.92
N THR A 71 9.15 6.35 -4.40
CA THR A 71 8.14 5.62 -3.61
C THR A 71 7.33 4.61 -4.42
N GLY A 72 6.97 4.93 -5.66
CA GLY A 72 6.34 3.95 -6.56
C GLY A 72 7.25 2.75 -6.83
N LEU A 73 8.54 3.00 -7.00
CA LEU A 73 9.56 1.96 -7.19
C LEU A 73 9.76 1.12 -5.92
N ILE A 74 9.85 1.75 -4.75
CA ILE A 74 10.03 1.09 -3.45
C ILE A 74 8.81 0.23 -3.11
N ALA A 75 7.59 0.74 -3.32
CA ALA A 75 6.37 -0.03 -3.13
C ALA A 75 6.30 -1.24 -4.08
N GLY A 76 6.69 -1.06 -5.35
CA GLY A 76 6.77 -2.16 -6.32
C GLY A 76 7.80 -3.23 -5.94
N ILE A 77 8.99 -2.82 -5.48
CA ILE A 77 10.05 -3.73 -5.03
C ILE A 77 9.61 -4.50 -3.77
N ALA A 78 8.98 -3.84 -2.80
CA ALA A 78 8.47 -4.48 -1.59
C ALA A 78 7.40 -5.54 -1.90
N VAL A 79 6.49 -5.26 -2.84
CA VAL A 79 5.46 -6.21 -3.31
C VAL A 79 6.10 -7.41 -4.02
N TYR A 80 7.11 -7.18 -4.87
CA TYR A 80 7.83 -8.26 -5.56
C TYR A 80 8.60 -9.14 -4.59
N ALA A 81 9.31 -8.54 -3.62
CA ALA A 81 10.10 -9.26 -2.63
C ALA A 81 9.22 -10.15 -1.74
N LEU A 82 8.10 -9.62 -1.24
CA LEU A 82 7.13 -10.37 -0.45
C LEU A 82 6.55 -11.56 -1.23
N ARG A 83 6.25 -11.35 -2.52
CA ARG A 83 5.80 -12.44 -3.42
C ARG A 83 6.88 -13.52 -3.54
N MET A 84 8.15 -13.14 -3.65
CA MET A 84 9.25 -14.11 -3.74
C MET A 84 9.38 -14.94 -2.46
N THR A 85 9.30 -14.32 -1.29
CA THR A 85 9.41 -15.04 0.00
C THR A 85 8.27 -16.03 0.21
N LEU A 86 7.06 -15.68 -0.24
CA LEU A 86 5.89 -16.57 -0.22
C LEU A 86 6.02 -17.76 -1.18
N ILE A 87 6.76 -17.61 -2.29
CA ILE A 87 6.99 -18.70 -3.27
C ILE A 87 8.13 -19.61 -2.81
N GLU A 88 9.17 -19.05 -2.19
CA GLU A 88 10.28 -19.83 -1.64
C GLU A 88 9.81 -20.71 -0.47
N GLY A 89 8.87 -20.21 0.34
CA GLY A 89 8.28 -20.93 1.48
C GLY A 89 7.36 -22.10 1.12
N ASP A 90 6.94 -22.24 -0.14
CA ASP A 90 6.09 -23.33 -0.63
C ASP A 90 6.90 -24.48 -1.28
N ARG A 91 8.23 -24.35 -1.35
CA ARG A 91 9.15 -25.33 -1.95
C ARG A 91 9.97 -26.14 -0.94
N GLY A 92 9.73 -25.98 0.36
CA GLY A 92 10.42 -26.68 1.46
C GLY A 92 9.65 -27.89 1.96
#